data_AF-A0A1G7UM53-F1
#
_entry.id   AF-A0A1G7UM53-F1
#
_cell.length_a   1.000
_cell.length_b   1.000
_cell.length_c   1.000
_cell.angle_alpha   90.00
_cell.angle_beta   90.00
_cell.angle_gamma   90.00
#
_symmetry.space_group_name_H-M   'P 1'
#
loop_
_entity.id
_entity.type
_entity.pdbx_description
1 polymer ?
#
loop_
_entity_poly.entity_id
_entity_poly.type
_entity_poly.pdbx_seq_one_letter_code
_entity_poly.pdbx_strand_id
1 'polypeptide(L)'
;MKKLLIFALLFCSQLSLQAQTDSLNIREVFKLMPDSLLPYLTQNNRLDMIDFMDAKMKAAVDNQLGGESEMTYLSDDSLCIKMNESMTLELKMSRDEKEPIVLMKRTYQITERQKEILIGRYSSSWRPISDVSVKSTLLKRDEEMLEKSYF
;
A
#
# COMPACT_ATOMS: atom_id res chain seq x y z
N MET A 1 50.90 9.31 -17.93
CA MET A 1 49.91 8.20 -18.06
C MET A 1 49.21 7.86 -16.74
N LYS A 2 49.90 7.72 -15.59
CA LYS A 2 49.27 7.41 -14.29
C LYS A 2 48.25 8.46 -13.79
N LYS A 3 48.54 9.76 -13.99
CA LYS A 3 47.63 10.85 -13.58
C LYS A 3 46.31 10.87 -14.38
N LEU A 4 46.35 10.45 -15.65
CA LEU A 4 45.17 10.38 -16.52
C LEU A 4 44.25 9.21 -16.14
N LEU A 5 44.83 8.08 -15.70
CA LEU A 5 44.09 6.95 -15.15
C LEU A 5 43.38 7.29 -13.84
N ILE A 6 44.02 8.06 -12.95
CA ILE A 6 43.41 8.49 -11.67
C ILE A 6 42.23 9.43 -11.91
N PHE A 7 42.34 10.36 -12.87
CA PHE A 7 41.22 11.23 -13.25
C PHE A 7 40.06 10.48 -13.89
N ALA A 8 40.33 9.45 -14.70
CA ALA A 8 39.29 8.60 -15.28
C ALA A 8 38.53 7.77 -14.22
N LEU A 9 39.26 7.23 -13.23
CA LEU A 9 38.66 6.48 -12.11
C LEU A 9 37.78 7.37 -11.21
N LEU A 10 38.21 8.61 -10.93
CA LEU A 10 37.40 9.58 -10.19
C LEU A 10 36.14 9.98 -10.95
N PHE A 11 36.21 10.14 -12.28
CA PHE A 11 35.06 10.47 -13.12
C PHE A 11 34.04 9.33 -13.22
N CYS A 12 34.50 8.07 -13.29
CA CYS A 12 33.61 6.89 -13.28
C CYS A 12 32.86 6.71 -11.95
N SER A 13 33.44 7.12 -10.81
CA SER A 13 32.77 7.02 -9.50
C SER A 13 31.60 8.00 -9.31
N GLN A 14 31.46 9.02 -10.16
CA GLN A 14 30.35 9.98 -10.08
C GLN A 14 29.11 9.54 -10.88
N LEU A 15 29.24 8.56 -11.77
CA LEU A 15 28.14 8.06 -12.60
C LEU A 15 27.29 7.00 -11.90
N SER A 16 27.71 6.47 -10.74
CA SER A 16 27.00 5.41 -10.02
C SER A 16 25.86 5.91 -9.10
N LEU A 17 25.65 7.23 -8.98
CA LEU A 17 24.61 7.76 -8.09
C LEU A 17 23.25 8.02 -8.76
N GLN A 18 23.14 7.87 -10.08
CA GLN A 18 21.92 8.24 -10.83
C GLN A 18 20.97 7.05 -11.12
N ALA A 19 21.27 5.83 -10.64
CA ALA A 19 20.53 4.63 -11.01
C ALA A 19 19.47 4.14 -10.00
N GLN A 20 19.21 4.87 -8.90
CA GLN A 20 18.31 4.39 -7.84
C GLN A 20 16.86 4.90 -7.93
N THR A 21 16.54 5.78 -8.88
CA THR A 21 15.18 6.35 -9.01
C THR A 21 14.26 5.55 -9.92
N ASP A 22 14.78 4.63 -10.74
CA ASP A 22 14.00 3.91 -11.76
C ASP A 22 13.45 2.54 -11.28
N SER A 23 13.71 2.15 -10.03
CA SER A 23 13.31 0.83 -9.51
C SER A 23 12.24 0.86 -8.41
N LEU A 24 11.66 2.02 -8.10
CA LEU A 24 10.66 2.10 -7.04
C LEU A 24 9.32 1.52 -7.51
N ASN A 25 8.96 0.37 -6.93
CA ASN A 25 7.71 -0.33 -7.16
C ASN A 25 6.92 -0.46 -5.86
N ILE A 26 5.65 -0.89 -5.97
CA ILE A 26 4.77 -1.00 -4.80
C ILE A 26 5.28 -2.01 -3.77
N ARG A 27 6.05 -3.03 -4.21
CA ARG A 27 6.60 -4.07 -3.35
C ARG A 27 7.59 -3.46 -2.35
N GLU A 28 8.56 -2.69 -2.84
CA GLU A 28 9.55 -2.03 -1.99
C GLU A 28 8.91 -1.02 -1.03
N VAL A 29 7.90 -0.30 -1.49
CA VAL A 29 7.14 0.63 -0.64
C VAL A 29 6.34 -0.10 0.44
N PHE A 30 5.70 -1.23 0.11
CA PHE A 30 4.92 -2.02 1.07
C PHE A 30 5.80 -2.66 2.16
N LYS A 31 6.98 -3.17 1.79
CA LYS A 31 7.97 -3.69 2.75
C LYS A 31 8.30 -2.67 3.84
N LEU A 32 8.45 -1.41 3.46
CA LEU A 32 8.84 -0.29 4.33
C LEU A 32 7.65 0.42 4.99
N MET A 33 6.41 -0.07 4.81
CA MET A 33 5.25 0.49 5.49
C MET A 33 5.42 0.38 7.01
N PRO A 34 5.25 1.46 7.79
CA PRO A 34 5.25 1.36 9.25
C PRO A 34 4.07 0.54 9.76
N ASP A 35 4.31 -0.33 10.74
CA ASP A 35 3.27 -1.15 11.37
C ASP A 35 2.14 -0.31 11.98
N SER A 36 2.44 0.95 12.38
CA SER A 36 1.44 1.89 12.90
C SER A 36 0.34 2.27 11.90
N LEU A 37 0.60 2.18 10.58
CA LEU A 37 -0.41 2.46 9.55
C LEU A 37 -1.35 1.29 9.30
N LEU A 38 -0.91 0.07 9.62
CA LEU A 38 -1.71 -1.14 9.48
C LEU A 38 -1.35 -2.15 10.59
N PRO A 39 -1.81 -1.93 11.83
CA PRO A 39 -1.44 -2.76 12.98
C PRO A 39 -1.84 -4.24 12.85
N TYR A 40 -2.67 -4.58 11.86
CA TYR A 40 -2.99 -5.96 11.48
C TYR A 40 -1.77 -6.76 11.05
N LEU A 41 -0.83 -6.14 10.32
CA LEU A 41 0.30 -6.83 9.68
C LEU A 41 1.62 -6.27 10.20
N THR A 42 2.44 -7.16 10.74
CA THR A 42 3.84 -6.86 11.07
C THR A 42 4.68 -6.74 9.81
N GLN A 43 5.89 -6.22 9.93
CA GLN A 43 6.86 -6.25 8.84
C GLN A 43 7.11 -7.66 8.29
N ASN A 44 7.25 -8.66 9.17
CA ASN A 44 7.46 -10.05 8.74
C ASN A 44 6.28 -10.55 7.93
N ASN A 45 5.04 -10.30 8.38
CA ASN A 45 3.85 -10.66 7.61
C ASN A 45 3.86 -10.09 6.19
N ARG A 46 4.31 -8.83 6.02
CA ARG A 46 4.39 -8.21 4.69
C ARG A 46 5.46 -8.85 3.81
N LEU A 47 6.60 -9.21 4.39
CA LEU A 47 7.68 -9.91 3.69
C LEU A 47 7.22 -11.31 3.25
N ASP A 48 6.61 -12.06 4.16
CA ASP A 48 6.11 -13.42 3.89
C ASP A 48 5.06 -13.42 2.77
N MET A 49 4.11 -12.48 2.79
CA MET A 49 3.12 -12.36 1.70
C MET A 49 3.79 -12.14 0.33
N ILE A 50 4.82 -11.29 0.27
CA ILE A 50 5.55 -11.03 -0.98
C ILE A 50 6.27 -12.30 -1.45
N ASP A 51 6.95 -12.98 -0.54
CA ASP A 51 7.69 -14.22 -0.87
C ASP A 51 6.75 -15.33 -1.33
N PHE A 52 5.56 -15.43 -0.75
CA PHE A 52 4.53 -16.38 -1.17
C PHE A 52 3.96 -16.05 -2.56
N MET A 53 3.76 -14.77 -2.88
CA MET A 53 3.34 -14.36 -4.23
C MET A 53 4.38 -14.72 -5.29
N ASP A 54 5.67 -14.50 -4.99
CA ASP A 54 6.77 -14.83 -5.89
C ASP A 54 6.89 -16.34 -6.11
N ALA A 55 6.68 -17.12 -5.05
CA ALA A 55 6.61 -18.57 -5.10
C ALA A 55 5.32 -19.11 -5.76
N LYS A 56 4.39 -18.23 -6.16
CA LYS A 56 3.07 -18.58 -6.73
C LYS A 56 2.25 -19.48 -5.80
N MET A 57 2.36 -19.26 -4.50
CA MET A 57 1.61 -19.96 -3.45
C MET A 57 0.50 -19.06 -2.91
N LYS A 58 -0.41 -19.63 -2.09
CA LYS A 58 -1.39 -18.81 -1.36
C LYS A 58 -0.63 -17.87 -0.41
N ALA A 59 -0.73 -16.56 -0.66
CA ALA A 59 -0.02 -15.55 0.11
C ALA A 59 -0.77 -15.12 1.37
N ALA A 60 -1.01 -16.08 2.26
CA ALA A 60 -1.76 -15.89 3.49
C ALA A 60 -0.87 -15.96 4.73
N VAL A 61 -1.18 -15.14 5.73
CA VAL A 61 -0.44 -15.04 7.00
C VAL A 61 -1.39 -14.88 8.19
N ASP A 62 -0.97 -15.34 9.35
CA ASP A 62 -1.66 -15.06 10.62
C ASP A 62 -1.42 -13.59 11.02
N ASN A 63 -2.52 -12.86 11.19
CA ASN A 63 -2.50 -11.44 11.53
C ASN A 63 -2.53 -11.21 13.05
N GLN A 64 -2.21 -9.98 13.46
CA GLN A 64 -2.10 -9.63 14.89
C GLN A 64 -3.43 -9.64 15.65
N LEU A 65 -4.58 -9.79 14.97
CA LEU A 65 -5.90 -9.87 15.59
C LEU A 65 -6.43 -11.31 15.70
N GLY A 66 -5.60 -12.31 15.44
CA GLY A 66 -5.95 -13.73 15.60
C GLY A 66 -6.75 -14.33 14.43
N GLY A 67 -6.70 -13.71 13.25
CA GLY A 67 -7.26 -14.26 12.01
C GLY A 67 -6.21 -14.38 10.90
N GLU A 68 -6.66 -14.73 9.69
CA GLU A 68 -5.82 -14.81 8.49
C GLU A 68 -6.01 -13.56 7.63
N SER A 69 -4.92 -13.08 7.02
CA SER A 69 -4.96 -12.07 5.94
C SER A 69 -4.26 -12.62 4.71
N GLU A 70 -4.79 -12.33 3.51
CA GLU A 70 -4.29 -12.89 2.25
C GLU A 70 -4.02 -11.80 1.22
N MET A 71 -2.81 -11.77 0.67
CA MET A 71 -2.49 -10.97 -0.52
C MET A 71 -3.02 -11.68 -1.76
N THR A 72 -4.02 -11.08 -2.41
CA THR A 72 -4.73 -11.69 -3.55
C THR A 72 -4.24 -11.16 -4.90
N TYR A 73 -3.53 -10.03 -4.89
CA TYR A 73 -3.00 -9.42 -6.10
C TYR A 73 -1.72 -8.65 -5.79
N LEU A 74 -0.74 -8.75 -6.69
CA LEU A 74 0.51 -8.00 -6.65
C LEU A 74 1.01 -7.74 -8.07
N SER A 75 1.36 -6.49 -8.35
CA SER A 75 1.98 -6.03 -9.59
C SER A 75 3.07 -5.00 -9.30
N ASP A 76 3.59 -4.33 -10.32
CA ASP A 76 4.63 -3.30 -10.17
C ASP A 76 4.14 -2.02 -9.49
N ASP A 77 2.85 -1.70 -9.64
CA ASP A 77 2.28 -0.43 -9.17
C ASP A 77 1.12 -0.62 -8.19
N SER A 78 0.64 -1.84 -7.98
CA SER A 78 -0.53 -2.07 -7.13
C SER A 78 -0.51 -3.42 -6.42
N LEU A 79 -1.20 -3.47 -5.29
CA LEU A 79 -1.45 -4.71 -4.56
C LEU A 79 -2.84 -4.69 -3.90
N CYS A 80 -3.37 -5.88 -3.64
CA CYS A 80 -4.64 -6.08 -2.93
C CYS A 80 -4.46 -7.13 -1.85
N ILE A 81 -5.00 -6.86 -0.66
CA ILE A 81 -4.99 -7.75 0.48
C ILE A 81 -6.42 -7.85 1.02
N LYS A 82 -6.93 -9.08 1.10
CA LYS A 82 -8.08 -9.40 1.94
C LYS A 82 -7.59 -9.44 3.38
N MET A 83 -7.94 -8.43 4.16
CA MET A 83 -7.48 -8.31 5.55
C MET A 83 -8.23 -9.29 6.46
N ASN A 84 -9.53 -9.41 6.23
CA ASN A 84 -10.44 -10.40 6.80
C ASN A 84 -11.73 -10.42 5.94
N GLU A 85 -12.80 -11.06 6.40
CA GLU A 85 -14.08 -11.11 5.68
C GLU A 85 -14.76 -9.74 5.49
N SER A 86 -14.43 -8.75 6.33
CA SER A 86 -15.09 -7.44 6.35
C SER A 86 -14.19 -6.29 5.89
N MET A 87 -12.93 -6.54 5.52
CA MET A 87 -12.00 -5.48 5.15
C MET A 87 -11.06 -5.90 4.01
N THR A 88 -10.97 -5.04 3.01
CA THR A 88 -9.99 -5.12 1.92
C THR A 88 -9.08 -3.90 1.95
N LEU A 89 -7.79 -4.14 1.72
CA LEU A 89 -6.78 -3.11 1.52
C LEU A 89 -6.28 -3.14 0.07
N GLU A 90 -6.34 -2.00 -0.60
CA GLU A 90 -5.75 -1.80 -1.92
C GLU A 90 -4.71 -0.69 -1.82
N LEU A 91 -3.50 -0.95 -2.33
CA LEU A 91 -2.49 0.09 -2.53
C LEU A 91 -2.27 0.29 -4.03
N LYS A 92 -2.21 1.54 -4.47
CA LYS A 92 -1.86 1.89 -5.84
C LYS A 92 -0.86 3.05 -5.86
N MET A 93 0.22 2.87 -6.60
CA MET A 93 1.24 3.89 -6.83
C MET A 93 0.93 4.65 -8.11
N SER A 94 0.97 5.98 -8.07
CA SER A 94 1.01 6.84 -9.26
C SER A 94 2.37 7.52 -9.34
N ARG A 95 2.89 7.62 -10.57
CA ARG A 95 4.15 8.29 -10.91
C ARG A 95 3.90 9.52 -11.81
N ASP A 96 2.65 9.99 -11.86
CA ASP A 96 2.26 11.13 -12.70
C ASP A 96 2.72 12.47 -12.11
N GLU A 97 3.10 12.47 -10.83
CA GLU A 97 3.61 13.63 -10.11
C GLU A 97 5.14 13.61 -10.05
N LYS A 98 5.75 14.73 -9.61
CA LYS A 98 7.22 14.84 -9.48
C LYS A 98 7.81 13.80 -8.52
N GLU A 99 7.02 13.38 -7.53
CA GLU A 99 7.37 12.38 -6.54
C GLU A 99 6.30 11.28 -6.56
N PRO A 100 6.67 9.98 -6.49
CA PRO A 100 5.70 8.89 -6.46
C PRO A 100 4.74 8.99 -5.26
N ILE A 101 3.44 8.84 -5.54
CA ILE A 101 2.38 8.87 -4.53
C ILE A 101 1.76 7.49 -4.40
N VAL A 102 1.47 7.11 -3.16
CA VAL A 102 0.76 5.89 -2.79
C VAL A 102 -0.65 6.26 -2.36
N LEU A 103 -1.63 5.74 -3.08
CA LEU A 103 -3.03 5.74 -2.69
C LEU A 103 -3.29 4.49 -1.87
N MET A 104 -3.74 4.68 -0.64
CA MET A 104 -4.16 3.60 0.24
C MET A 104 -5.67 3.63 0.38
N LYS A 105 -6.34 2.64 -0.20
CA LYS A 105 -7.79 2.49 -0.13
C LYS A 105 -8.12 1.36 0.83
N ARG A 106 -8.83 1.67 1.90
CA ARG A 106 -9.41 0.70 2.83
C ARG A 106 -10.91 0.63 2.56
N THR A 107 -11.41 -0.56 2.28
CA THR A 107 -12.85 -0.80 2.10
C THR A 107 -13.33 -1.65 3.26
N TYR A 108 -14.25 -1.12 4.05
CA TYR A 108 -14.91 -1.82 5.14
C TYR A 108 -16.32 -2.22 4.70
N GLN A 109 -16.58 -3.52 4.69
CA GLN A 109 -17.92 -4.07 4.48
C GLN A 109 -18.66 -4.06 5.82
N ILE A 110 -19.73 -3.28 5.90
CA ILE A 110 -20.54 -3.14 7.12
C ILE A 110 -21.69 -4.15 7.08
N THR A 111 -22.34 -4.28 5.92
CA THR A 111 -23.37 -5.28 5.61
C THR A 111 -23.20 -5.73 4.17
N GLU A 112 -23.92 -6.74 3.69
CA GLU A 112 -23.92 -7.18 2.28
C GLU A 112 -24.12 -6.04 1.25
N ARG A 113 -24.75 -4.93 1.65
CA ARG A 113 -25.08 -3.81 0.76
C ARG A 113 -24.40 -2.50 1.12
N GLN A 114 -23.74 -2.42 2.28
CA GLN A 114 -23.16 -1.19 2.79
C GLN A 114 -21.65 -1.33 2.94
N LYS A 115 -20.95 -0.33 2.42
CA LYS A 115 -19.50 -0.22 2.52
C LYS A 115 -19.07 1.21 2.82
N GLU A 116 -18.02 1.31 3.59
CA GLU A 116 -17.27 2.53 3.80
C GLU A 116 -15.90 2.41 3.13
N ILE A 117 -15.51 3.47 2.42
CA ILE A 117 -14.23 3.53 1.72
C ILE A 117 -13.44 4.70 2.29
N LEU A 118 -12.25 4.42 2.82
CA LEU A 118 -11.28 5.42 3.24
C LEU A 118 -10.12 5.45 2.25
N ILE A 119 -9.78 6.63 1.74
CA ILE A 119 -8.67 6.83 0.81
C ILE A 119 -7.68 7.81 1.44
N GLY A 120 -6.48 7.31 1.77
CA GLY A 120 -5.35 8.12 2.18
C GLY A 120 -4.36 8.32 1.03
N ARG A 121 -3.70 9.48 1.01
CA ARG A 121 -2.60 9.78 0.08
C ARG A 121 -1.29 9.89 0.86
N TYR A 122 -0.28 9.14 0.44
CA TYR A 122 1.01 9.08 1.11
C TYR A 122 2.15 9.25 0.10
N SER A 123 3.29 9.76 0.56
CA SER A 123 4.54 9.59 -0.18
C SER A 123 4.97 8.11 -0.18
N SER A 124 5.92 7.75 -1.02
CA SER A 124 6.59 6.44 -0.97
C SER A 124 7.29 6.12 0.37
N SER A 125 7.57 7.15 1.18
CA SER A 125 8.10 7.05 2.55
C SER A 125 7.02 7.11 3.63
N TRP A 126 5.76 6.89 3.25
CA TRP A 126 4.60 6.83 4.15
C TRP A 126 4.33 8.11 4.94
N ARG A 127 4.77 9.26 4.43
CA ARG A 127 4.37 10.56 4.96
C ARG A 127 3.00 10.93 4.41
N PRO A 128 2.03 11.32 5.25
CA PRO A 128 0.72 11.75 4.75
C PRO A 128 0.88 13.03 3.92
N ILE A 129 0.28 13.05 2.73
CA ILE A 129 0.29 14.20 1.82
C ILE A 129 -0.97 15.06 2.01
N SER A 130 -2.09 14.43 2.32
CA SER A 130 -3.37 15.09 2.56
C SER A 130 -4.16 14.37 3.65
N ASP A 131 -5.22 15.01 4.13
CA ASP A 131 -6.20 14.36 4.99
C ASP A 131 -6.85 13.17 4.27
N VAL A 132 -7.31 12.20 5.06
CA VAL A 132 -7.98 10.99 4.58
C VAL A 132 -9.36 11.38 4.03
N SER A 133 -9.62 11.01 2.78
CA SER A 133 -10.95 11.15 2.20
C SER A 133 -11.83 9.97 2.63
N VAL A 134 -13.02 10.28 3.16
CA VAL A 134 -14.04 9.30 3.54
C VAL A 134 -15.15 9.32 2.51
N LYS A 135 -15.49 8.15 1.96
CA LYS A 135 -16.65 7.97 1.08
C LYS A 135 -17.50 6.82 1.61
N SER A 136 -18.68 7.16 2.13
CA SER A 136 -19.70 6.17 2.45
C SER A 136 -20.63 5.97 1.26
N THR A 137 -21.04 4.73 1.03
CA THR A 137 -22.14 4.43 0.11
C THR A 137 -23.32 3.93 0.95
N LEU A 138 -24.14 4.87 1.41
CA LEU A 138 -25.47 4.57 1.92
C LEU A 138 -26.45 4.51 0.74
N LEU A 139 -27.42 3.59 0.79
CA LEU A 139 -28.59 3.69 -0.08
C LEU A 139 -29.44 4.87 0.44
N LYS A 140 -29.99 5.71 -0.45
CA LYS A 140 -30.93 6.81 -0.07
C LYS A 140 -32.05 6.35 0.90
N ARG A 141 -32.47 5.09 0.78
CA ARG A 141 -33.47 4.46 1.66
C ARG A 141 -33.00 4.31 3.12
N ASP A 142 -31.71 4.06 3.33
CA ASP A 142 -31.13 3.85 4.66
C ASP A 142 -30.88 5.20 5.35
N GLU A 143 -30.58 6.26 4.58
CA GLU A 143 -30.57 7.65 5.08
C GLU A 143 -31.95 8.02 5.65
N GLU A 144 -33.04 7.74 4.91
CA GLU A 144 -34.42 8.00 5.38
C GLU A 144 -34.83 7.14 6.59
N MET A 145 -34.33 5.90 6.71
CA MET A 145 -34.60 5.03 7.87
C MET A 145 -33.85 5.49 9.12
N LEU A 146 -32.60 5.96 8.96
CA LEU A 146 -31.84 6.53 10.07
C LEU A 146 -32.49 7.82 10.56
N GLU A 147 -32.92 8.71 9.66
CA GLU A 147 -33.67 9.93 10.04
C GLU A 147 -34.98 9.63 10.78
N LYS A 148 -35.70 8.56 10.40
CA LYS A 148 -36.94 8.15 11.06
C LYS A 148 -36.75 7.40 12.38
N SER A 149 -35.55 6.90 12.67
CA SER A 149 -35.26 6.15 13.89
C SER A 149 -34.99 7.04 15.12
N TYR A 150 -34.85 8.35 14.91
CA TYR A 150 -34.61 9.36 15.97
C TYR A 150 -35.83 10.25 16.29
N PHE A 151 -37.04 9.88 15.84
CA PHE A 151 -38.30 10.54 16.20
C PHE A 151 -39.37 9.55 16.65
#